data_AF-A0A327S0Y3-F1
#
_entry.id   AF-A0A327S0Y3-F1
#
_cell.length_a   1.000
_cell.length_b   1.000
_cell.length_c   1.000
_cell.angle_alpha   90.00
_cell.angle_beta   90.00
_cell.angle_gamma   90.00
#
_symmetry.space_group_name_H-M   'P 1'
#
loop_
_entity.id
_entity.type
_entity.pdbx_description
1 polymer ?
#
loop_
_entity_poly.entity_id
_entity_poly.type
_entity_poly.pdbx_seq_one_letter_code
_entity_poly.pdbx_strand_id
1 'polypeptide(L)'
;MSIEHDTDFSKASFKDFEAISNLNAFERAGVFRNFTYYMEEHGQMNYRFVTTGGCGPEIWVQSPFNEKPLRCVSQVINYYLNFTKHPKVKAAAIAGIEKYGTGAGESPLIGRAPRVSCHAVRETIEFFTARQVHLPFTPPVIFQTALHCWRYSNRKIVR
;
A
#
# COMPACT_ATOMS: atom_id res chain seq x y z
N MET A 1 -6.94 32.07 -1.25
CA MET A 1 -5.77 32.60 -1.95
C MET A 1 -5.22 31.51 -2.84
N SER A 2 -5.29 31.68 -4.16
CA SER A 2 -4.56 30.84 -5.11
C SER A 2 -3.09 31.25 -5.05
N ILE A 3 -2.21 30.28 -4.75
CA ILE A 3 -0.77 30.48 -4.82
C ILE A 3 -0.42 30.52 -6.30
N GLU A 4 0.19 31.61 -6.75
CA GLU A 4 0.59 31.80 -8.14
C GLU A 4 1.80 30.87 -8.41
N HIS A 5 1.63 29.93 -9.33
CA HIS A 5 2.66 28.95 -9.70
C HIS A 5 2.52 28.57 -11.18
N ASP A 6 3.63 28.49 -11.90
CA ASP A 6 3.71 28.25 -13.35
C ASP A 6 3.59 26.76 -13.74
N THR A 7 2.66 26.01 -13.13
CA THR A 7 2.41 24.62 -13.54
C THR A 7 1.27 24.55 -14.54
N ASP A 8 1.57 24.08 -15.75
CA ASP A 8 0.56 23.61 -16.69
C ASP A 8 0.01 22.24 -16.24
N PHE A 9 -1.18 22.24 -15.61
CA PHE A 9 -1.82 21.02 -15.11
C PHE A 9 -2.13 19.98 -16.20
N SER A 10 -2.24 20.38 -17.47
CA SER A 10 -2.51 19.44 -18.57
C SER A 10 -1.30 18.54 -18.90
N LYS A 11 -0.10 18.93 -18.47
CA LYS A 11 1.16 18.20 -18.69
C LYS A 11 1.83 17.77 -17.40
N ALA A 12 1.30 18.19 -16.26
CA ALA A 12 1.88 17.92 -14.95
C ALA A 12 1.75 16.43 -14.58
N SER A 13 2.79 15.93 -13.91
CA SER A 13 2.86 14.62 -13.30
C SER A 13 3.03 14.75 -11.79
N PHE A 14 2.87 13.66 -11.03
CA PHE A 14 3.08 13.70 -9.58
C PHE A 14 4.49 14.17 -9.17
N LYS A 15 5.50 13.96 -10.02
CA LYS A 15 6.88 14.36 -9.76
C LYS A 15 7.04 15.88 -9.68
N ASP A 16 6.23 16.62 -10.45
CA ASP A 16 6.34 18.08 -10.55
C ASP A 16 5.92 18.80 -9.25
N PHE A 17 5.26 18.08 -8.33
CA PHE A 17 4.83 18.60 -7.04
C PHE A 17 5.78 18.23 -5.87
N GLU A 18 6.81 17.41 -6.10
CA GLU A 18 7.72 16.96 -5.03
C GLU A 18 8.58 18.12 -4.49
N ALA A 19 9.13 18.95 -5.39
CA ALA A 19 10.09 19.99 -5.08
C ALA A 19 9.84 21.27 -5.88
N ILE A 20 8.73 21.95 -5.58
CA ILE A 20 8.46 23.28 -6.11
C ILE A 20 9.35 24.31 -5.38
N SER A 21 10.14 25.06 -6.14
CA SER A 21 11.01 26.11 -5.60
C SER A 21 10.22 27.19 -4.88
N ASN A 22 10.77 27.72 -3.78
CA ASN A 22 10.22 28.85 -3.01
C ASN A 22 8.86 28.59 -2.33
N LEU A 23 8.35 27.35 -2.34
CA LEU A 23 7.15 26.97 -1.60
C LEU A 23 7.50 26.04 -0.44
N ASN A 24 6.89 26.28 0.73
CA ASN A 24 6.95 25.39 1.87
C ASN A 24 6.04 24.16 1.68
N ALA A 25 6.12 23.19 2.59
CA ALA A 25 5.38 21.93 2.46
C ALA A 25 3.84 22.11 2.37
N PHE A 26 3.27 23.09 3.09
CA PHE A 26 1.83 23.36 3.07
C PHE A 26 1.41 24.06 1.79
N GLU A 27 2.23 24.98 1.29
CA GLU A 27 2.00 25.68 0.02
C GLU A 27 2.06 24.70 -1.16
N ARG A 28 3.03 23.78 -1.17
CA ARG A 28 3.11 22.70 -2.17
C ARG A 28 1.89 21.79 -2.11
N ALA A 29 1.42 21.43 -0.92
CA ALA A 29 0.19 20.68 -0.76
C ALA A 29 -1.04 21.43 -1.30
N GLY A 30 -1.05 22.77 -1.19
CA GLY A 30 -2.07 23.63 -1.79
C GLY A 30 -2.09 23.56 -3.32
N VAL A 31 -0.92 23.63 -3.96
CA VAL A 31 -0.79 23.48 -5.42
C VAL A 31 -1.19 22.08 -5.86
N PHE A 32 -0.74 21.05 -5.15
CA PHE A 32 -1.14 19.66 -5.42
C PHE A 32 -2.66 19.46 -5.30
N ARG A 33 -3.31 20.07 -4.30
CA ARG A 33 -4.77 20.04 -4.18
C ARG A 33 -5.46 20.66 -5.39
N ASN A 34 -4.98 21.79 -5.90
CA ASN A 34 -5.55 22.41 -7.09
C ASN A 34 -5.41 21.50 -8.31
N PHE A 35 -4.28 20.81 -8.46
CA PHE A 35 -4.11 19.77 -9.48
C PHE A 35 -5.12 18.63 -9.32
N THR A 36 -5.39 18.18 -8.09
CA THR A 36 -6.42 17.16 -7.87
C THR A 36 -7.82 17.65 -8.28
N TYR A 37 -8.19 18.91 -8.01
CA TYR A 37 -9.45 19.47 -8.52
C TYR A 37 -9.50 19.53 -10.04
N TYR A 38 -8.42 19.97 -10.68
CA TYR A 38 -8.31 19.95 -12.15
C TYR A 38 -8.56 18.53 -12.71
N MET A 39 -7.94 17.50 -12.12
CA MET A 39 -8.13 16.10 -12.52
C MET A 39 -9.57 15.62 -12.32
N GLU A 40 -10.27 16.09 -11.28
CA GLU A 40 -11.68 15.76 -11.01
C GLU A 40 -12.60 16.41 -12.04
N GLU A 41 -12.46 17.71 -12.27
CA GLU A 41 -13.24 18.48 -13.25
C GLU A 41 -13.10 17.95 -14.68
N HIS A 42 -11.94 17.38 -15.03
CA HIS A 42 -11.66 16.85 -16.36
C HIS A 42 -11.94 15.35 -16.51
N GLY A 43 -12.52 14.69 -15.51
CA GLY A 43 -12.85 13.27 -15.61
C GLY A 43 -11.65 12.32 -15.50
N GLN A 44 -10.52 12.79 -14.96
CA GLN A 44 -9.24 12.06 -14.92
C GLN A 44 -8.86 11.55 -13.51
N MET A 45 -9.71 11.81 -12.51
CA MET A 45 -9.59 11.39 -11.11
C MET A 45 -9.80 9.87 -10.89
N ASN A 46 -8.87 9.06 -11.41
CA ASN A 46 -9.02 7.59 -11.42
C ASN A 46 -8.63 6.86 -10.12
N TYR A 47 -8.09 7.55 -9.11
CA TYR A 47 -7.60 6.90 -7.88
C TYR A 47 -8.64 6.79 -6.76
N ARG A 48 -9.89 7.22 -6.99
CA ARG A 48 -10.93 7.32 -5.95
C ARG A 48 -12.13 6.42 -6.19
N PHE A 49 -11.92 5.27 -6.81
CA PHE A 49 -12.96 4.26 -6.94
C PHE A 49 -13.25 3.62 -5.58
N VAL A 50 -14.49 3.75 -5.13
CA VAL A 50 -14.96 3.10 -3.90
C VAL A 50 -15.56 1.76 -4.29
N THR A 51 -15.09 0.69 -3.67
CA THR A 51 -15.64 -0.65 -3.89
C THR A 51 -16.47 -1.11 -2.71
N THR A 52 -17.59 -1.78 -2.99
CA THR A 52 -18.46 -2.36 -1.95
C THR A 52 -18.64 -3.87 -2.18
N GLY A 53 -18.85 -4.64 -1.11
CA GLY A 53 -19.00 -6.10 -1.19
C GLY A 53 -17.69 -6.91 -1.10
N GLY A 54 -16.57 -6.27 -0.78
CA GLY A 54 -15.27 -6.91 -0.57
C GLY A 54 -14.57 -7.35 -1.86
N CYS A 55 -13.56 -8.21 -1.74
CA CYS A 55 -12.73 -8.67 -2.87
C CYS A 55 -13.35 -9.88 -3.60
N GLY A 56 -13.46 -9.88 -4.92
CA GLY A 56 -14.04 -11.01 -5.64
C GLY A 56 -13.90 -10.88 -7.16
N PRO A 57 -14.30 -11.91 -7.92
CA PRO A 57 -14.28 -11.86 -9.39
C PRO A 57 -15.22 -10.78 -9.93
N GLU A 58 -16.24 -10.41 -9.16
CA GLU A 58 -17.13 -9.31 -9.44
C GLU A 58 -17.22 -8.41 -8.22
N ILE A 59 -17.22 -7.09 -8.46
CA ILE A 59 -17.24 -6.07 -7.44
C ILE A 59 -18.18 -4.93 -7.85
N TRP A 60 -18.79 -4.29 -6.86
CA TRP A 60 -19.50 -3.03 -7.07
C TRP A 60 -18.50 -1.89 -6.99
N VAL A 61 -18.45 -1.08 -8.05
CA VAL A 61 -17.52 0.05 -8.18
C VAL A 61 -18.32 1.34 -8.28
N GLN A 62 -18.14 2.22 -7.31
CA GLN A 62 -18.58 3.60 -7.35
C GLN A 62 -17.41 4.47 -7.81
N SER A 63 -17.59 5.14 -8.95
CA SER A 63 -16.66 6.11 -9.52
C SER A 63 -17.20 7.52 -9.34
N PRO A 64 -16.35 8.57 -9.26
CA PRO A 64 -16.80 9.96 -9.35
C PRO A 64 -17.58 10.27 -10.64
N PHE A 65 -17.39 9.45 -11.69
CA PHE A 65 -17.98 9.67 -13.02
C PHE A 65 -19.33 8.98 -13.22
N ASN A 66 -19.79 8.16 -12.26
CA ASN A 66 -21.03 7.41 -12.37
C ASN A 66 -21.99 7.81 -11.26
N GLU A 67 -23.26 8.05 -11.58
CA GLU A 67 -24.28 8.39 -10.56
C GLU A 67 -24.57 7.23 -9.59
N LYS A 68 -24.37 5.98 -10.04
CA LYS A 68 -24.67 4.78 -9.26
C LYS A 68 -23.51 3.77 -9.34
N PRO A 69 -23.34 2.91 -8.31
CA PRO A 69 -22.37 1.84 -8.36
C PRO A 69 -22.68 0.88 -9.50
N LEU A 70 -21.65 0.46 -10.22
CA LEU A 70 -21.76 -0.52 -11.30
C LEU A 70 -21.15 -1.85 -10.86
N ARG A 71 -21.75 -2.97 -11.31
CA ARG A 71 -21.18 -4.30 -11.13
C ARG A 71 -20.15 -4.55 -12.23
N CYS A 72 -18.90 -4.72 -11.84
CA CYS A 72 -17.78 -4.87 -12.76
C CYS A 72 -17.06 -6.20 -12.51
N VAL A 73 -16.48 -6.77 -13.57
CA VAL A 73 -15.53 -7.89 -13.46
C VAL A 73 -14.19 -7.34 -12.97
N SER A 74 -13.63 -7.94 -11.91
CA SER A 74 -12.40 -7.47 -11.28
C SER A 74 -11.17 -8.06 -11.95
N GLN A 75 -10.48 -7.27 -12.77
CA GLN A 75 -9.26 -7.68 -13.48
C GLN A 75 -7.96 -7.08 -12.90
N VAL A 76 -8.07 -6.13 -11.97
CA VAL A 76 -6.93 -5.38 -11.42
C VAL A 76 -6.56 -5.81 -9.99
N ILE A 77 -7.24 -6.82 -9.45
CA ILE A 77 -6.99 -7.31 -8.09
C ILE A 77 -5.87 -8.33 -8.05
N ASN A 78 -4.98 -8.21 -7.06
CA ASN A 78 -3.87 -9.15 -6.85
C ASN A 78 -4.28 -10.43 -6.08
N TYR A 79 -5.57 -10.77 -6.02
CA TYR A 79 -6.09 -11.91 -5.27
C TYR A 79 -6.15 -13.19 -6.10
N TYR A 80 -5.01 -13.61 -6.66
CA TYR A 80 -4.91 -14.71 -7.63
C TYR A 80 -5.58 -16.03 -7.20
N LEU A 81 -5.46 -16.39 -5.92
CA LEU A 81 -5.98 -17.66 -5.38
C LEU A 81 -7.24 -17.48 -4.52
N ASN A 82 -7.80 -16.26 -4.46
CA ASN A 82 -8.99 -15.93 -3.67
C ASN A 82 -8.92 -16.32 -2.17
N PHE A 83 -7.71 -16.44 -1.60
CA PHE A 83 -7.55 -16.83 -0.19
C PHE A 83 -8.15 -15.82 0.80
N THR A 84 -8.32 -14.55 0.40
CA THR A 84 -8.96 -13.53 1.23
C THR A 84 -10.42 -13.86 1.57
N LYS A 85 -11.11 -14.68 0.76
CA LYS A 85 -12.47 -15.16 1.06
C LYS A 85 -12.52 -16.60 1.57
N HIS A 86 -11.39 -17.31 1.59
CA HIS A 86 -11.37 -18.72 1.94
C HIS A 86 -11.83 -18.96 3.40
N PRO A 87 -12.80 -19.87 3.65
CA PRO A 87 -13.40 -20.04 4.99
C PRO A 87 -12.38 -20.33 6.09
N LYS A 88 -11.37 -21.16 5.83
CA LYS A 88 -10.33 -21.48 6.82
C LYS A 88 -9.42 -20.28 7.15
N VAL A 89 -9.17 -19.40 6.18
CA VAL A 89 -8.35 -18.19 6.41
C VAL A 89 -9.12 -17.21 7.29
N LYS A 90 -10.42 -17.02 7.03
CA LYS A 90 -11.30 -16.21 7.89
C LYS A 90 -11.39 -16.77 9.32
N ALA A 91 -11.56 -18.08 9.45
CA ALA A 91 -11.62 -18.72 10.77
C ALA A 91 -10.30 -18.55 11.55
N ALA A 92 -9.16 -18.72 10.88
CA ALA A 92 -7.84 -18.49 11.50
C ALA A 92 -7.65 -17.02 11.93
N ALA A 93 -8.12 -16.07 11.12
CA ALA A 93 -8.07 -14.65 11.47
C ALA A 93 -8.94 -14.32 12.69
N ILE A 94 -10.18 -14.82 12.75
CA ILE A 94 -11.08 -14.64 13.90
C ILE A 94 -10.46 -15.20 15.17
N ALA A 95 -10.02 -16.47 15.14
CA ALA A 95 -9.38 -17.12 16.29
C ALA A 95 -8.08 -16.41 16.72
N GLY A 96 -7.31 -15.89 15.76
CA GLY A 96 -6.11 -15.10 16.03
C GLY A 96 -6.42 -13.81 16.78
N ILE A 97 -7.45 -13.06 16.33
CA ILE A 97 -7.89 -11.82 16.98
C ILE A 97 -8.42 -12.11 18.39
N GLU A 98 -9.27 -13.12 18.56
CA GLU A 98 -9.82 -13.51 19.87
C GLU A 98 -8.73 -13.88 20.87
N LYS A 99 -7.66 -14.55 20.41
CA LYS A 99 -6.59 -15.05 21.28
C LYS A 99 -5.48 -14.04 21.56
N TYR A 100 -5.14 -13.19 20.58
CA TYR A 100 -3.92 -12.35 20.63
C TYR A 100 -4.21 -10.85 20.50
N GLY A 101 -5.46 -10.45 20.27
CA GLY A 101 -5.82 -9.07 19.96
C GLY A 101 -5.55 -8.71 18.49
N THR A 102 -5.82 -7.45 18.13
CA THR A 102 -5.79 -6.99 16.74
C THR A 102 -4.41 -6.56 16.24
N GLY A 103 -3.42 -6.41 17.12
CA GLY A 103 -2.09 -5.93 16.77
C GLY A 103 -1.02 -6.33 17.78
N ALA A 104 0.25 -6.27 17.35
CA ALA A 104 1.41 -6.64 18.18
C ALA A 104 1.78 -5.59 19.23
N GLY A 105 1.34 -4.33 19.05
CA GLY A 105 1.57 -3.23 19.98
C GLY A 105 2.97 -2.61 19.96
N GLU A 106 4.01 -3.34 19.52
CA GLU A 106 5.40 -2.89 19.55
C GLU A 106 6.26 -3.52 18.44
N SER A 107 7.47 -2.99 18.24
CA SER A 107 8.46 -3.55 17.31
C SER A 107 9.01 -4.90 17.83
N PRO A 108 9.25 -5.88 16.94
CA PRO A 108 9.85 -7.17 17.33
C PRO A 108 11.21 -7.03 18.06
N LEU A 109 11.98 -5.98 17.77
CA LEU A 109 13.30 -5.73 18.37
C LEU A 109 13.23 -5.32 19.85
N ILE A 110 12.06 -4.83 20.32
CA ILE A 110 11.87 -4.35 21.70
C ILE A 110 11.32 -5.48 22.60
N GLY A 111 11.33 -6.73 22.11
CA GLY A 111 11.09 -7.92 22.93
C GLY A 111 9.68 -8.52 22.82
N ARG A 112 8.80 -8.00 21.95
CA ARG A 112 7.47 -8.57 21.69
C ARG A 112 7.32 -8.99 20.23
N ALA A 113 7.81 -10.18 19.91
CA ALA A 113 7.39 -10.92 18.71
C ALA A 113 6.27 -11.90 19.11
N PRO A 114 5.01 -11.69 18.67
CA PRO A 114 3.93 -12.64 18.97
C PRO A 114 4.26 -14.04 18.45
N ARG A 115 3.93 -15.09 19.21
CA ARG A 115 4.21 -16.49 18.83
C ARG A 115 3.65 -16.86 17.45
N VAL A 116 2.54 -16.25 17.05
CA VAL A 116 1.94 -16.40 15.71
C VAL A 116 2.88 -15.92 14.60
N SER A 117 3.61 -14.82 14.83
CA SER A 117 4.60 -14.30 13.88
C SER A 117 5.73 -15.31 13.68
N CYS A 118 6.27 -15.88 14.76
CA CYS A 118 7.31 -16.90 14.69
C CYS A 118 6.83 -18.19 13.98
N HIS A 119 5.57 -18.58 14.20
CA HIS A 119 4.99 -19.76 13.56
C HIS A 119 4.77 -19.56 12.06
N ALA A 120 4.19 -18.42 11.66
CA ALA A 120 3.98 -18.09 10.25
C ALA A 120 5.31 -17.98 9.48
N VAL A 121 6.34 -17.40 10.10
CA VAL A 121 7.71 -17.37 9.54
C VAL A 121 8.22 -18.79 9.31
N ARG A 122 8.05 -19.68 10.29
CA ARG A 122 8.50 -21.07 10.18
C ARG A 122 7.78 -21.82 9.06
N GLU A 123 6.45 -21.72 8.97
CA GLU A 123 5.69 -22.36 7.88
C GLU A 123 6.07 -21.79 6.51
N THR A 124 6.32 -20.49 6.42
CA THR A 124 6.80 -19.85 5.18
C THR A 124 8.16 -20.40 4.76
N ILE A 125 9.08 -20.57 5.70
CA ILE A 125 10.38 -21.21 5.43
C ILE A 125 10.16 -22.64 4.92
N GLU A 126 9.37 -23.44 5.63
CA GLU A 126 9.08 -24.83 5.27
C GLU A 126 8.41 -24.96 3.89
N PHE A 127 7.54 -24.01 3.52
CA PHE A 127 6.87 -23.97 2.22
C PHE A 127 7.79 -23.53 1.06
N PHE A 128 8.63 -22.51 1.26
CA PHE A 128 9.43 -21.93 0.17
C PHE A 128 10.82 -22.57 0.01
N THR A 129 11.49 -22.97 1.10
CA THR A 129 12.87 -23.48 1.06
C THR A 129 13.24 -24.29 2.29
N ALA A 130 13.74 -25.51 2.13
CA ALA A 130 14.12 -26.37 3.25
C ALA A 130 15.26 -25.85 4.19
N ARG A 131 15.89 -24.66 3.96
CA ARG A 131 17.13 -24.25 4.68
C ARG A 131 17.42 -22.74 4.89
N GLN A 132 16.47 -21.80 4.89
CA GLN A 132 16.82 -20.38 5.17
C GLN A 132 15.94 -19.66 6.21
N VAL A 133 16.52 -18.63 6.84
CA VAL A 133 15.86 -17.72 7.79
C VAL A 133 15.02 -16.70 7.01
N HIS A 134 13.71 -16.63 7.29
CA HIS A 134 12.81 -15.64 6.72
C HIS A 134 12.54 -14.52 7.74
N LEU A 135 12.67 -13.26 7.32
CA LEU A 135 12.28 -12.09 8.11
C LEU A 135 10.96 -11.54 7.57
N PRO A 136 9.89 -11.48 8.36
CA PRO A 136 8.62 -10.91 7.92
C PRO A 136 8.74 -9.38 7.90
N PHE A 137 8.43 -8.76 6.75
CA PHE A 137 8.38 -7.31 6.59
C PHE A 137 6.95 -6.86 6.30
N THR A 138 6.56 -5.74 6.89
CA THR A 138 5.24 -5.13 6.65
C THR A 138 5.40 -3.66 6.28
N PRO A 139 5.15 -3.25 5.02
CA PRO A 139 4.87 -4.02 3.79
C PRO A 139 6.14 -4.47 3.01
N PRO A 140 6.02 -5.30 1.95
CA PRO A 140 7.16 -5.78 1.13
C PRO A 140 8.04 -4.69 0.52
N VAL A 141 7.54 -3.46 0.38
CA VAL A 141 8.35 -2.31 -0.03
C VAL A 141 9.50 -2.05 0.95
N ILE A 142 9.32 -2.37 2.24
CA ILE A 142 10.37 -2.26 3.26
C ILE A 142 11.47 -3.29 3.03
N PHE A 143 11.15 -4.49 2.50
CA PHE A 143 12.19 -5.46 2.13
C PHE A 143 13.10 -4.90 1.02
N GLN A 144 12.54 -4.18 0.06
CA GLN A 144 13.33 -3.53 -1.00
C GLN A 144 14.22 -2.41 -0.44
N THR A 145 13.74 -1.67 0.56
CA THR A 145 14.57 -0.72 1.34
C THR A 145 15.68 -1.43 2.13
N ALA A 146 15.40 -2.59 2.74
CA ALA A 146 16.41 -3.39 3.44
C ALA A 146 17.50 -3.89 2.47
N LEU A 147 17.13 -4.30 1.26
CA LEU A 147 18.08 -4.65 0.20
C LEU A 147 18.94 -3.45 -0.22
N HIS A 148 18.36 -2.24 -0.24
CA HIS A 148 19.10 -1.00 -0.47
C HIS A 148 20.14 -0.75 0.64
N CYS A 149 19.75 -0.88 1.92
CA CYS A 149 20.68 -0.75 3.05
C CYS A 149 21.83 -1.76 2.99
N TRP A 150 21.53 -3.04 2.68
CA TRP A 150 22.55 -4.09 2.55
C TRP A 150 23.52 -3.84 1.39
N ARG A 151 23.03 -3.30 0.26
CA ARG A 151 23.87 -2.92 -0.88
C ARG A 151 24.79 -1.75 -0.56
N TYR A 152 24.34 -0.78 0.23
CA TYR A 152 25.15 0.40 0.60
C TYR A 152 26.22 0.07 1.65
N SER A 153 25.92 -0.80 2.61
CA SER A 153 26.91 -1.21 3.63
C SER A 153 28.03 -2.09 3.07
N ASN A 154 27.81 -2.76 1.93
CA ASN A 154 28.81 -3.63 1.28
C ASN A 154 29.52 -3.01 0.08
N ARG A 155 29.27 -1.75 -0.27
CA ARG A 155 30.17 -1.02 -1.17
C ARG A 155 31.40 -0.59 -0.37
N LYS A 156 32.56 -1.16 -0.69
CA LYS A 156 33.83 -0.50 -0.35
C LYS A 156 33.78 0.89 -0.96
N ILE A 157 33.80 1.93 -0.14
CA ILE A 157 34.13 3.27 -0.58
C ILE A 157 35.60 3.17 -1.04
N VAL A 158 35.82 2.97 -2.33
CA VAL A 158 37.12 3.22 -2.94
C VAL A 158 37.23 4.73 -2.99
N ARG A 159 37.90 5.30 -1.98
CA ARG A 159 38.43 6.67 -2.04
C ARG A 159 39.71 6.66 -2.86
#